data_AF-A0A842XER5-F1
#
_entry.id   AF-A0A842XER5-F1
#
_cell.length_a   1.000
_cell.length_b   1.000
_cell.length_c   1.000
_cell.angle_alpha   90.00
_cell.angle_beta   90.00
_cell.angle_gamma   90.00
#
_symmetry.space_group_name_H-M   'P 1'
#
loop_
_entity.id
_entity.type
_entity.pdbx_description
1 polymer ?
#
loop_
_entity_poly.entity_id
_entity_poly.type
_entity_poly.pdbx_seq_one_letter_code
_entity_poly.pdbx_strand_id
1 'polypeptide(L)' 'TEWQEFKKLKPEDFTKNMRKPILIDGRRIYDPKQFSQKLKFAAIGLGQ' A
#
# COMPACT_ATOMS: atom_id res chain seq x y z
N THR A 1 -12.26 3.51 6.31
CA THR A 1 -13.47 2.83 5.81
C THR A 1 -13.15 1.37 5.54
N GLU A 2 -14.08 0.45 5.75
CA GLU A 2 -13.83 -1.02 5.79
C GLU A 2 -14.03 -1.71 4.42
N TRP A 3 -14.06 -0.96 3.32
CA TRP A 3 -14.45 -1.50 2.02
C TRP A 3 -13.46 -2.58 1.55
N GLN A 4 -13.98 -3.78 1.31
CA GLN A 4 -13.22 -4.96 0.86
C GLN A 4 -12.49 -4.73 -0.47
N GLU A 5 -12.93 -3.74 -1.24
CA GLU A 5 -12.36 -3.35 -2.52
C GLU A 5 -10.89 -2.91 -2.39
N PHE A 6 -10.54 -2.19 -1.32
CA PHE A 6 -9.16 -1.74 -1.11
C PHE A 6 -8.20 -2.92 -0.89
N LYS A 7 -8.65 -3.98 -0.21
CA LYS A 7 -7.82 -5.19 0.02
C LYS A 7 -7.48 -5.95 -1.26
N LYS A 8 -8.20 -5.70 -2.35
CA LYS A 8 -7.96 -6.34 -3.65
C LYS A 8 -6.90 -5.61 -4.49
N LEU A 9 -6.57 -4.37 -4.14
CA LEU A 9 -5.54 -3.60 -4.85
C LEU A 9 -4.18 -4.25 -4.67
N LYS A 10 -3.44 -4.32 -5.77
CA LYS A 10 -2.09 -4.86 -5.86
C LYS A 10 -1.09 -3.73 -6.06
N PRO A 11 0.20 -3.93 -5.75
CA PRO A 11 1.23 -2.92 -5.97
C PRO A 11 1.23 -2.34 -7.40
N GLU A 12 0.91 -3.16 -8.40
CA GLU A 12 0.86 -2.78 -9.81
C GLU A 12 -0.21 -1.74 -10.12
N ASP A 13 -1.31 -1.74 -9.35
CA ASP A 13 -2.37 -0.74 -9.52
C ASP A 13 -1.85 0.65 -9.16
N PHE A 14 -0.93 0.74 -8.20
CA PHE A 14 -0.29 2.00 -7.81
C PHE A 14 0.81 2.39 -8.80
N THR A 15 1.72 1.47 -9.15
CA THR A 15 2.88 1.79 -9.99
C THR A 15 2.51 2.13 -11.43
N LYS A 16 1.42 1.58 -11.96
CA LYS A 16 0.94 1.88 -13.32
C LYS A 16 0.19 3.21 -13.41
N ASN A 17 -0.56 3.56 -12.36
CA ASN A 17 -1.51 4.68 -12.42
C ASN A 17 -1.02 5.94 -11.72
N MET A 18 0.01 5.85 -10.86
CA MET A 18 0.54 7.00 -10.14
C MET A 18 1.81 7.55 -10.77
N ARG A 19 1.90 8.88 -10.91
CA ARG A 19 3.14 9.57 -11.30
C ARG A 19 4.31 9.29 -10.35
N LYS A 20 4.00 9.18 -9.05
CA LYS A 20 4.94 8.78 -7.99
C LYS A 20 4.22 7.81 -7.05
N PRO A 21 4.49 6.50 -7.13
CA PRO A 21 3.77 5.52 -6.32
C PRO A 21 4.28 5.57 -4.88
N ILE A 22 3.50 6.22 -4.01
CA ILE A 22 3.73 6.33 -2.57
C ILE A 22 2.45 5.89 -1.88
N LEU A 23 2.52 4.85 -1.06
CA LEU A 23 1.36 4.31 -0.32
C LEU A 23 1.60 4.45 1.17
N ILE A 24 0.69 5.16 1.84
CA ILE A 24 0.65 5.31 3.29
C ILE A 24 -0.56 4.52 3.80
N ASP A 25 -0.31 3.35 4.39
CA ASP A 25 -1.34 2.47 4.91
C ASP A 25 -1.63 2.77 6.39
N GLY A 26 -2.69 3.54 6.63
CA GLY A 26 -3.16 3.86 7.99
C GLY A 26 -3.99 2.75 8.65
N ARG A 27 -4.32 1.66 7.94
CA ARG A 27 -5.21 0.59 8.42
C ARG A 27 -4.56 -0.78 8.49
N ARG A 28 -3.30 -0.92 8.05
CA ARG A 28 -2.53 -2.16 7.99
C ARG A 28 -3.27 -3.27 7.25
N ILE A 29 -3.80 -2.93 6.08
CA ILE A 29 -4.53 -3.86 5.20
C ILE A 29 -3.64 -4.43 4.09
N TYR A 30 -2.45 -3.86 3.87
CA TYR A 30 -1.48 -4.34 2.90
C TYR A 30 -0.27 -4.97 3.58
N ASP A 31 0.30 -6.03 2.96
CA ASP A 31 1.54 -6.64 3.43
C ASP A 31 2.74 -5.70 3.12
N PRO A 32 3.45 -5.18 4.14
CA PRO A 32 4.59 -4.31 3.92
C PRO A 32 5.69 -4.98 3.09
N LYS A 33 5.92 -6.31 3.21
CA LYS A 33 6.96 -7.01 2.47
C LYS A 33 6.67 -7.05 0.97
N GLN A 34 5.41 -7.25 0.61
CA GLN A 34 4.98 -7.27 -0.79
C GLN A 34 5.03 -5.86 -1.41
N PHE A 35 4.52 -4.85 -0.70
CA PHE A 35 4.34 -3.51 -1.27
C PHE A 35 5.63 -2.69 -1.31
N SER A 36 6.47 -2.79 -0.28
CA SER A 36 7.75 -2.05 -0.20
C SER A 36 8.76 -2.46 -1.27
N GLN A 37 8.62 -3.66 -1.87
CA GLN A 37 9.46 -4.11 -2.98
C GLN A 37 9.21 -3.34 -4.28
N LYS A 38 8.03 -2.72 -4.45
CA LYS A 38 7.59 -2.16 -5.73
C LYS A 38 7.27 -0.66 -5.69
N LEU A 39 7.01 -0.11 -4.51
CA LEU A 39 6.72 1.30 -4.33
C LEU A 39 7.18 1.79 -2.97
N LYS A 40 7.23 3.12 -2.80
CA LYS A 40 7.48 3.69 -1.47
C LYS A 40 6.29 3.38 -0.59
N PHE A 41 6.52 2.64 0.49
CA PHE A 41 5.48 2.18 1.38
C PHE A 41 5.80 2.59 2.82
N ALA A 42 4.79 3.11 3.52
CA ALA A 42 4.81 3.32 4.96
C ALA A 42 3.47 2.85 5.53
N ALA A 43 3.48 2.25 6.72
CA ALA A 43 2.26 1.90 7.43
C ALA A 43 2.28 2.52 8.83
N ILE A 44 1.15 3.11 9.23
CA ILE A 44 1.05 3.72 10.56
C ILE A 44 0.98 2.62 11.62
N GLY A 45 1.72 2.81 12.72
CA GLY A 45 1.81 1.81 13.78
C GLY A 45 2.58 0.53 13.38
N LEU A 46 3.25 0.54 12.22
CA LEU A 46 4.36 -0.36 11.94
C LEU A 46 5.58 0.28 12.59
N GLY A 47 5.85 -0.04 13.87
CA GLY A 47 6.99 0.52 14.58
C GLY A 47 8.27 0.29 13.78
N GLN A 48 8.79 1.37 13.21
CA GLN A 48 10.10 1.43 12.57
C GLN A 48 11.05 2.12 13.52
#